data_AF-A0A9Q1KKK2-F1
#
_entry.id   AF-A0A9Q1KKK2-F1
#
_cell.length_a   1.000
_cell.length_b   1.000
_cell.length_c   1.000
_cell.angle_alpha   90.00
_cell.angle_beta   90.00
_cell.angle_gamma   90.00
#
_symmetry.space_group_name_H-M   'P 1'
#
loop_
_entity.id
_entity.type
_entity.pdbx_description
1 polymer ?
#
loop_
_entity_poly.entity_id
_entity_poly.type
_entity_poly.pdbx_seq_one_letter_code
_entity_poly.pdbx_strand_id
1 'polypeptide(L)'
;MANPSQRRASFWTQANALLRKNIIYQRRNKRANFILISVPLLLCILLVVLQMVINNELNKAKYRCGCTQVNGTTVCGIQYSTSDQATSCPIPNPPKWPALIQVPAPQYRASRTDFIPFSDLPSESCKQTGSCPVTTLVTGNNHTFGLSLAQNLFPTSPLNSPDILGSVADNLVNFLDSAFSSGLPLYVVQPRCLSSMVFPVSIPFASSMLRQEVACAQGLYLWRNSSSDINDELYKGYRKGNPERMINEIVAAYDCLNSNMNNFNVSLWYNATFKNDTGFCPCIDSHSAIGESGILPKLLPLLFFPIG
;
A
#
# COMPACT_ATOMS: atom_id res chain seq x y z
N MET A 1 -21.02 -21.08 -81.07
CA MET A 1 -20.66 -22.44 -80.59
C MET A 1 -19.60 -22.31 -79.51
N ALA A 2 -19.71 -23.14 -78.47
CA ALA A 2 -19.21 -22.91 -77.12
C ALA A 2 -17.67 -22.96 -76.97
N ASN A 3 -17.16 -22.09 -76.09
CA ASN A 3 -15.77 -21.98 -75.64
C ASN A 3 -15.32 -23.27 -74.90
N PRO A 4 -14.08 -23.77 -75.06
CA PRO A 4 -13.64 -24.97 -74.36
C PRO A 4 -13.50 -24.68 -72.86
N SER A 5 -14.18 -25.49 -72.05
CA SER A 5 -14.12 -25.43 -70.59
C SER A 5 -12.70 -25.74 -70.10
N GLN A 6 -12.04 -24.70 -69.58
CA GLN A 6 -10.72 -24.77 -68.96
C GLN A 6 -10.72 -25.80 -67.82
N ARG A 7 -10.14 -26.98 -68.07
CA ARG A 7 -10.04 -28.08 -67.09
C ARG A 7 -9.14 -27.62 -65.93
N ARG A 8 -9.73 -27.31 -64.78
CA ARG A 8 -8.97 -26.96 -63.57
C ARG A 8 -8.22 -28.18 -63.06
N ALA A 9 -6.93 -28.03 -62.77
CA ALA A 9 -6.12 -29.07 -62.13
C ALA A 9 -6.71 -29.48 -60.78
N SER A 10 -6.55 -30.75 -60.39
CA SER A 10 -7.07 -31.25 -59.12
C SER A 10 -6.42 -30.53 -57.93
N PHE A 11 -7.13 -30.48 -56.80
CA PHE A 11 -6.68 -29.78 -55.59
C PHE A 11 -5.26 -30.18 -55.17
N TRP A 12 -4.96 -31.48 -55.16
CA TRP A 12 -3.65 -32.00 -54.78
C TRP A 12 -2.53 -31.59 -55.74
N THR A 13 -2.83 -31.52 -57.04
CA THR A 13 -1.87 -31.06 -58.05
C THR A 13 -1.59 -29.56 -57.87
N GLN A 14 -2.62 -28.75 -57.58
CA GLN A 14 -2.46 -27.33 -57.28
C GLN A 14 -1.69 -27.09 -55.97
N ALA A 15 -2.03 -27.82 -54.91
CA ALA A 15 -1.37 -27.73 -53.60
C ALA A 15 0.11 -28.12 -53.68
N ASN A 16 0.46 -29.20 -54.38
CA ASN A 16 1.85 -29.63 -54.57
C ASN A 16 2.66 -28.60 -55.39
N ALA A 17 2.05 -28.03 -56.45
CA ALA A 17 2.67 -26.97 -57.24
C ALA A 17 2.92 -25.70 -56.41
N LEU A 18 1.95 -25.28 -55.61
CA LEU A 18 2.08 -24.13 -54.70
C LEU A 18 3.14 -24.40 -53.61
N LEU A 19 3.18 -25.59 -53.04
CA LEU A 19 4.15 -25.97 -52.02
C LEU A 19 5.58 -25.95 -52.58
N ARG A 20 5.81 -26.52 -53.76
CA ARG A 20 7.12 -26.44 -54.44
C ARG A 20 7.54 -25.01 -54.74
N LYS A 21 6.60 -24.17 -55.21
CA LYS A 21 6.86 -22.75 -55.47
C LYS A 21 7.25 -22.00 -54.19
N ASN A 22 6.52 -22.21 -53.09
CA ASN A 22 6.80 -21.60 -51.80
C ASN A 22 8.14 -22.08 -51.21
N ILE A 23 8.48 -23.37 -51.33
CA ILE A 23 9.77 -23.92 -50.87
C ILE A 23 10.93 -23.31 -51.66
N ILE A 24 10.83 -23.22 -53.00
CA ILE A 24 11.89 -22.62 -53.82
C ILE A 24 12.05 -21.13 -53.49
N TYR A 25 10.95 -20.41 -53.26
CA TYR A 25 10.97 -19.00 -52.84
C TYR A 25 11.70 -18.82 -51.50
N GLN A 26 11.34 -19.59 -50.49
CA GLN A 26 12.02 -19.59 -49.18
C GLN A 26 13.50 -19.99 -49.29
N ARG A 27 13.85 -20.97 -50.13
CA ARG A 27 15.24 -21.40 -50.37
C ARG A 27 16.10 -20.34 -51.06
N ARG A 28 15.50 -19.49 -51.91
CA ARG A 28 16.20 -18.35 -52.56
C ARG A 28 16.35 -17.18 -51.60
N ASN A 29 15.39 -16.97 -50.69
CA ASN A 29 15.44 -15.92 -49.69
C ASN A 29 16.13 -16.37 -48.38
N LYS A 30 17.36 -16.92 -48.50
CA LYS A 30 18.12 -17.50 -47.38
C LYS A 30 18.35 -16.51 -46.23
N ARG A 31 18.50 -15.22 -46.54
CA ARG A 31 18.77 -14.17 -45.54
C ARG A 31 17.57 -13.97 -44.60
N ALA A 32 16.36 -13.85 -45.14
CA ALA A 32 15.16 -13.70 -44.34
C ALA A 32 14.87 -14.96 -43.52
N ASN A 33 15.04 -16.15 -44.11
CA ASN A 33 14.86 -17.42 -43.40
C ASN A 33 15.90 -17.61 -42.27
N PHE A 34 17.14 -17.19 -42.48
CA PHE A 34 18.16 -17.21 -41.42
C PHE A 34 17.77 -16.29 -40.26
N ILE A 35 17.32 -15.07 -40.54
CA ILE A 35 16.84 -14.13 -39.51
C ILE A 35 15.64 -14.70 -38.76
N LEU A 36 14.68 -15.30 -39.46
CA LEU A 36 13.48 -15.90 -38.87
C LEU A 36 13.82 -16.99 -37.84
N ILE A 37 14.90 -17.75 -38.06
CA ILE A 37 15.38 -18.80 -37.15
C ILE A 37 16.32 -18.23 -36.08
N SER A 38 17.17 -17.26 -36.42
CA SER A 38 18.17 -16.71 -35.50
C SER A 38 17.55 -15.86 -34.40
N VAL A 39 16.47 -15.12 -34.68
CA VAL A 39 15.79 -14.26 -33.69
C VAL A 39 15.31 -15.06 -32.47
N PRO A 40 14.52 -16.15 -32.60
CA PRO A 40 14.10 -16.92 -31.43
C PRO A 40 15.29 -17.56 -30.69
N LEU A 41 16.31 -18.04 -31.42
CA LEU A 41 17.53 -18.59 -30.78
C LEU A 41 18.28 -17.53 -29.97
N LEU A 42 18.44 -16.32 -30.51
CA LEU A 42 19.09 -15.20 -29.83
C LEU A 42 18.31 -14.79 -28.58
N LEU A 43 16.97 -14.74 -28.65
CA LEU A 43 16.13 -14.50 -27.47
C LEU A 43 16.29 -15.58 -26.41
N CYS A 44 16.33 -16.86 -26.80
CA CYS A 44 16.59 -17.96 -25.86
C CYS A 44 17.97 -17.83 -25.18
N ILE A 45 19.01 -17.52 -25.95
CA ILE A 45 20.36 -17.30 -25.42
C ILE A 45 20.36 -16.11 -24.44
N LEU A 46 19.71 -15.00 -24.80
CA LEU A 46 19.60 -13.83 -23.95
C LEU A 46 18.92 -14.15 -22.61
N LEU A 47 17.82 -14.91 -22.64
CA LEU A 47 17.11 -15.33 -21.43
C LEU A 47 17.97 -16.24 -20.54
N VAL A 48 18.74 -17.17 -21.12
CA VAL A 48 19.65 -18.04 -20.36
C VAL A 48 20.78 -17.23 -19.72
N VAL A 49 21.38 -16.29 -20.45
CA VAL A 49 22.40 -15.40 -19.90
C VAL A 49 21.82 -14.56 -18.76
N LEU A 50 20.62 -14.01 -18.95
CA LEU A 50 19.92 -13.24 -17.91
C LEU A 50 19.65 -14.10 -16.67
N GLN A 51 19.16 -15.33 -16.83
CA GLN A 51 18.95 -16.27 -15.73
C GLN A 51 20.26 -16.58 -15.00
N MET A 52 21.37 -16.77 -15.72
CA MET A 52 22.68 -17.03 -15.10
C MET A 52 23.15 -15.83 -14.28
N VAL A 53 23.01 -14.60 -14.81
CA VAL A 53 23.37 -13.37 -14.10
C VAL A 53 22.49 -13.19 -12.86
N ILE A 54 21.16 -13.32 -12.99
CA ILE A 54 20.21 -13.19 -11.88
C ILE A 54 20.51 -14.22 -10.80
N ASN A 55 20.69 -15.50 -11.18
CA ASN A 55 20.98 -16.55 -10.22
C ASN A 55 22.32 -16.32 -9.53
N ASN A 56 23.34 -15.86 -10.23
CA ASN A 56 24.63 -15.54 -9.62
C ASN A 56 24.51 -14.39 -8.61
N GLU A 57 23.72 -13.36 -8.93
CA GLU A 57 23.46 -12.25 -8.02
C GLU A 57 22.63 -12.67 -6.81
N LEU A 58 21.52 -13.39 -7.01
CA LEU A 58 20.63 -13.87 -5.95
C LEU A 58 21.21 -15.00 -5.10
N ASN A 59 22.26 -15.69 -5.56
CA ASN A 59 22.95 -16.71 -4.77
C ASN A 59 23.98 -16.16 -3.77
N LYS A 60 24.21 -14.84 -3.76
CA LYS A 60 25.07 -14.20 -2.76
C LYS A 60 24.50 -14.41 -1.36
N ALA A 61 25.38 -14.53 -0.36
CA ALA A 61 25.00 -14.84 1.02
C ALA A 61 23.94 -13.88 1.60
N LYS A 62 23.95 -12.60 1.19
CA LYS A 62 22.98 -11.57 1.61
C LYS A 62 21.53 -11.83 1.16
N TYR A 63 21.32 -12.63 0.12
CA TYR A 63 19.97 -12.96 -0.39
C TYR A 63 19.49 -14.34 0.07
N ARG A 64 20.20 -14.94 1.03
CA ARG A 64 19.85 -16.24 1.61
C ARG A 64 19.66 -16.08 3.11
N CYS A 65 18.71 -16.82 3.66
CA CYS A 65 18.58 -16.93 5.10
C CYS A 65 19.76 -17.64 5.71
N GLY A 66 20.13 -17.20 6.91
CA GLY A 66 20.97 -17.98 7.79
C GLY A 66 20.28 -19.28 8.21
N CYS A 67 21.09 -20.30 8.40
CA CYS A 67 20.65 -21.63 8.79
C CYS A 67 21.54 -22.16 9.90
N THR A 68 20.96 -22.93 10.81
CA THR A 68 21.68 -23.65 11.86
C THR A 68 21.30 -25.13 11.85
N GLN A 69 22.14 -25.95 12.47
CA GLN A 69 21.86 -27.36 12.67
C GLN A 69 21.15 -27.54 14.02
N VAL A 70 19.89 -27.99 13.98
CA VAL A 70 19.14 -28.39 15.18
C VAL A 70 18.81 -29.87 15.04
N ASN A 71 19.29 -30.69 15.99
CA ASN A 71 19.04 -32.14 16.02
C ASN A 71 19.37 -32.88 14.69
N GLY A 72 20.43 -32.47 14.00
CA GLY A 72 20.84 -33.07 12.71
C GLY A 72 20.02 -32.64 11.50
N THR A 73 19.09 -31.69 11.67
CA THR A 73 18.34 -31.06 10.58
C THR A 73 18.77 -29.62 10.39
N THR A 74 19.00 -29.23 9.13
CA THR A 74 19.29 -27.84 8.76
C THR A 74 18.00 -27.03 8.85
N VAL A 75 17.88 -26.18 9.86
CA VAL A 75 16.75 -25.26 10.02
C VAL A 75 17.22 -23.87 9.59
N CYS A 76 16.56 -23.32 8.57
CA CYS A 76 16.81 -21.98 8.06
C CYS A 76 15.72 -21.03 8.54
N GLY A 77 16.12 -19.81 8.91
CA GLY A 77 15.18 -18.83 9.43
C GLY A 77 15.83 -17.48 9.64
N ILE A 78 14.99 -16.46 9.68
CA ILE A 78 15.39 -15.10 10.02
C ILE A 78 16.07 -15.01 11.39
N GLN A 79 15.71 -15.89 12.35
CA GLN A 79 16.35 -15.94 13.68
C GLN A 79 17.84 -16.30 13.62
N TYR A 80 18.26 -16.97 12.55
CA TYR A 80 19.65 -17.37 12.32
C TYR A 80 20.35 -16.49 11.27
N SER A 81 19.67 -15.45 10.79
CA SER A 81 20.13 -14.57 9.71
C SER A 81 20.74 -13.27 10.27
N THR A 82 21.70 -12.69 9.55
CA THR A 82 22.15 -11.31 9.83
C THR A 82 21.10 -10.29 9.36
N SER A 83 21.23 -9.02 9.78
CA SER A 83 20.33 -7.94 9.36
C SER A 83 20.14 -7.86 7.83
N ASP A 84 21.24 -8.00 7.07
CA ASP A 84 21.21 -7.95 5.60
C ASP A 84 20.55 -9.19 4.97
N GLN A 85 20.62 -10.34 5.65
CA GLN A 85 20.00 -11.59 5.19
C GLN A 85 18.50 -11.65 5.51
N ALA A 86 18.12 -11.10 6.66
CA ALA A 86 16.76 -11.11 7.19
C ALA A 86 15.74 -10.53 6.20
N THR A 87 16.11 -9.49 5.44
CA THR A 87 15.23 -8.84 4.47
C THR A 87 14.83 -9.73 3.29
N SER A 88 15.61 -10.79 3.03
CA SER A 88 15.38 -11.72 1.93
C SER A 88 14.70 -13.01 2.39
N CYS A 89 14.37 -13.13 3.68
CA CYS A 89 13.85 -14.35 4.25
C CYS A 89 12.33 -14.50 4.11
N PRO A 90 11.84 -15.71 3.78
CA PRO A 90 10.42 -15.98 3.83
C PRO A 90 9.92 -15.96 5.27
N ILE A 91 8.74 -15.39 5.47
CA ILE A 91 8.05 -15.33 6.76
C ILE A 91 6.81 -16.22 6.64
N PRO A 92 6.90 -17.50 7.04
CA PRO A 92 5.83 -18.45 6.78
C PRO A 92 4.55 -18.14 7.58
N ASN A 93 4.70 -17.55 8.77
CA ASN A 93 3.59 -17.13 9.61
C ASN A 93 3.81 -15.66 9.97
N PRO A 94 3.27 -14.71 9.18
CA PRO A 94 3.38 -13.31 9.52
C PRO A 94 2.65 -13.07 10.85
N PRO A 95 3.26 -12.31 11.76
CA PRO A 95 2.58 -11.84 12.96
C PRO A 95 1.35 -11.03 12.57
N LYS A 96 0.38 -10.88 13.47
CA LYS A 96 -0.73 -9.96 13.24
C LYS A 96 -0.27 -8.55 13.59
N TRP A 97 -0.30 -7.66 12.61
CA TRP A 97 0.09 -6.27 12.77
C TRP A 97 -1.11 -5.47 13.29
N PRO A 98 -0.89 -4.47 14.18
CA PRO A 98 -1.91 -3.46 14.41
C PRO A 98 -2.19 -2.74 13.09
N ALA A 99 -3.44 -2.34 12.88
CA ALA A 99 -3.79 -1.58 11.69
C ALA A 99 -3.04 -0.23 11.71
N LEU A 100 -2.24 0.02 10.68
CA LEU A 100 -1.53 1.27 10.49
C LEU A 100 -2.24 2.11 9.44
N ILE A 101 -2.33 3.42 9.66
CA ILE A 101 -2.80 4.36 8.64
C ILE A 101 -1.84 5.53 8.51
N GLN A 102 -1.64 5.94 7.27
CA GLN A 102 -0.75 7.04 6.94
C GLN A 102 -1.34 8.38 7.40
N VAL A 103 -0.52 9.24 7.98
CA VAL A 103 -0.91 10.56 8.50
C VAL A 103 -0.15 11.67 7.80
N PRO A 104 -0.81 12.80 7.49
CA PRO A 104 -0.10 13.96 6.99
C PRO A 104 0.88 14.53 8.03
N ALA A 105 2.04 14.97 7.56
CA ALA A 105 2.98 15.74 8.38
C ALA A 105 2.27 16.93 9.04
N PRO A 106 2.70 17.39 10.23
CA PRO A 106 2.04 18.49 10.94
C PRO A 106 1.78 19.74 10.10
N GLN A 107 2.70 20.10 9.20
CA GLN A 107 2.60 21.25 8.30
C GLN A 107 1.59 21.08 7.15
N TYR A 108 1.17 19.84 6.86
CA TYR A 108 0.28 19.48 5.76
C TYR A 108 -1.14 19.12 6.23
N ARG A 109 -1.37 19.04 7.54
CA ARG A 109 -2.69 18.69 8.12
C ARG A 109 -3.73 19.76 7.85
N ALA A 110 -4.98 19.33 7.75
CA ALA A 110 -6.13 20.19 7.51
C ALA A 110 -6.25 21.36 8.51
N SER A 111 -6.34 22.56 7.95
CA SER A 111 -6.70 23.80 8.64
C SER A 111 -7.70 24.58 7.80
N ARG A 112 -8.35 25.58 8.39
CA ARG A 112 -9.21 26.51 7.68
C ARG A 112 -8.40 27.32 6.68
N THR A 113 -8.90 27.41 5.45
CA THR A 113 -8.33 28.20 4.33
C THR A 113 -9.46 28.86 3.54
N ASP A 114 -9.13 29.70 2.56
CA ASP A 114 -10.12 30.37 1.70
C ASP A 114 -10.93 29.37 0.86
N PHE A 115 -10.31 28.26 0.42
CA PHE A 115 -10.95 27.21 -0.37
C PHE A 115 -11.60 26.09 0.48
N ILE A 116 -11.28 25.99 1.77
CA ILE A 116 -11.95 25.12 2.77
C ILE A 116 -12.33 25.99 3.99
N PRO A 117 -13.45 26.76 3.89
CA PRO A 117 -13.79 27.79 4.88
C PRO A 117 -14.62 27.23 6.07
N PHE A 118 -14.44 25.95 6.43
CA PHE A 118 -15.22 25.37 7.52
C PHE A 118 -14.77 25.88 8.89
N SER A 119 -15.73 26.31 9.71
CA SER A 119 -15.48 26.92 11.01
C SER A 119 -15.10 25.93 12.12
N ASP A 120 -15.26 24.65 11.86
CA ASP A 120 -14.91 23.54 12.75
C ASP A 120 -13.45 23.08 12.57
N LEU A 121 -12.80 23.51 11.48
CA LEU A 121 -11.36 23.35 11.29
C LEU A 121 -10.56 24.40 12.08
N PRO A 122 -9.35 24.04 12.55
CA PRO A 122 -8.46 24.95 13.26
C PRO A 122 -7.92 26.04 12.34
N SER A 123 -7.44 27.14 12.90
CA SER A 123 -6.78 28.20 12.13
C SER A 123 -5.46 27.72 11.53
N GLU A 124 -5.07 28.31 10.40
CA GLU A 124 -3.83 27.97 9.69
C GLU A 124 -2.56 28.14 10.55
N SER A 125 -2.61 28.99 11.57
CA SER A 125 -1.51 29.15 12.55
C SER A 125 -1.07 27.83 13.20
N CYS A 126 -1.95 26.82 13.29
CA CYS A 126 -1.56 25.52 13.84
C CYS A 126 -0.50 24.79 13.00
N LYS A 127 -0.40 25.10 11.70
CA LYS A 127 0.59 24.47 10.81
C LYS A 127 1.99 24.95 11.15
N GLN A 128 2.12 26.22 11.52
CA GLN A 128 3.40 26.83 11.93
C GLN A 128 3.89 26.28 13.27
N THR A 129 2.97 26.04 14.21
CA THR A 129 3.28 25.48 15.53
C THR A 129 3.36 23.95 15.55
N GLY A 130 3.01 23.28 14.44
CA GLY A 130 2.93 21.82 14.35
C GLY A 130 1.84 21.20 15.23
N SER A 131 0.87 22.00 15.69
CA SER A 131 -0.20 21.58 16.61
C SER A 131 -1.51 21.25 15.90
N CYS A 132 -1.56 21.27 14.57
CA CYS A 132 -2.77 20.88 13.85
C CYS A 132 -3.15 19.43 14.19
N PRO A 133 -4.43 19.19 14.52
CA PRO A 133 -4.93 17.86 14.79
C PRO A 133 -4.95 17.02 13.51
N VAL A 134 -4.88 15.71 13.70
CA VAL A 134 -5.16 14.72 12.68
C VAL A 134 -6.67 14.68 12.49
N THR A 135 -7.12 15.22 11.36
CA THR A 135 -8.55 15.37 11.07
C THR A 135 -9.08 14.18 10.30
N THR A 136 -10.20 13.63 10.74
CA THR A 136 -10.98 12.56 10.11
C THR A 136 -12.39 13.07 9.82
N LEU A 137 -12.90 12.83 8.60
CA LEU A 137 -14.29 13.17 8.27
C LEU A 137 -15.22 11.98 8.50
N VAL A 138 -16.47 12.26 8.87
CA VAL A 138 -17.50 11.23 9.10
C VAL A 138 -18.83 11.68 8.49
N THR A 139 -19.53 10.76 7.83
CA THR A 139 -20.91 10.94 7.33
C THR A 139 -21.69 9.62 7.46
N GLY A 140 -22.99 9.66 7.15
CA GLY A 140 -23.85 8.49 7.06
C GLY A 140 -25.33 8.83 7.23
N ASN A 141 -26.21 7.89 6.92
CA ASN A 141 -27.66 8.10 7.01
C ASN A 141 -28.15 8.30 8.44
N ASN A 142 -27.46 7.69 9.42
CA ASN A 142 -27.76 7.86 10.84
C ASN A 142 -26.66 8.65 11.53
N HIS A 143 -26.91 9.95 11.69
CA HIS A 143 -26.00 10.90 12.31
C HIS A 143 -25.53 10.47 13.71
N THR A 144 -26.47 10.04 14.56
CA THR A 144 -26.17 9.63 15.94
C THR A 144 -25.28 8.40 15.99
N PHE A 145 -25.52 7.42 15.10
CA PHE A 145 -24.69 6.22 14.99
C PHE A 145 -23.28 6.55 14.47
N GLY A 146 -23.18 7.39 13.43
CA GLY A 146 -21.88 7.78 12.89
C GLY A 146 -21.04 8.57 13.90
N LEU A 147 -21.66 9.47 14.66
CA LEU A 147 -20.96 10.19 15.73
C LEU A 147 -20.51 9.29 16.87
N SER A 148 -21.32 8.31 17.28
CA SER A 148 -20.91 7.38 18.34
C SER A 148 -19.76 6.48 17.89
N LEU A 149 -19.71 6.09 16.61
CA LEU A 149 -18.56 5.42 16.02
C LEU A 149 -17.32 6.33 16.03
N ALA A 150 -17.47 7.58 15.59
CA ALA A 150 -16.40 8.56 15.49
C ALA A 150 -15.72 8.83 16.84
N GLN A 151 -16.50 8.91 17.92
CA GLN A 151 -16.01 9.09 19.29
C GLN A 151 -15.11 7.93 19.75
N ASN A 152 -15.32 6.74 19.21
CA ASN A 152 -14.54 5.54 19.54
C ASN A 152 -13.37 5.30 18.57
N LEU A 153 -13.17 6.14 17.55
CA LEU A 153 -12.04 6.02 16.61
C LEU A 153 -10.69 6.27 17.29
N PHE A 154 -10.66 7.18 18.27
CA PHE A 154 -9.43 7.59 18.93
C PHE A 154 -9.40 7.06 20.37
N PRO A 155 -8.47 6.16 20.72
CA PRO A 155 -8.37 5.60 22.06
C PRO A 155 -8.04 6.69 23.09
N THR A 156 -8.68 6.60 24.27
CA THR A 156 -8.38 7.46 25.44
C THR A 156 -7.32 6.87 26.37
N SER A 157 -6.85 5.65 26.10
CA SER A 157 -5.86 4.96 26.94
C SER A 157 -4.52 5.71 26.94
N PRO A 158 -3.82 5.83 28.08
CA PRO A 158 -2.53 6.52 28.13
C PRO A 158 -1.49 5.83 27.24
N LEU A 159 -0.62 6.60 26.55
CA LEU A 159 0.43 6.06 25.68
C LEU A 159 1.41 5.09 26.39
N ASN A 160 1.49 5.17 27.73
CA ASN A 160 2.31 4.29 28.56
C ASN A 160 1.67 2.93 28.87
N SER A 161 0.59 2.54 28.18
CA SER A 161 0.02 1.21 28.40
C SER A 161 0.97 0.13 27.86
N PRO A 162 1.22 -0.94 28.63
CA PRO A 162 1.98 -2.09 28.14
C PRO A 162 1.31 -2.76 26.93
N ASP A 163 0.02 -2.48 26.66
CA ASP A 163 -0.70 -3.01 25.51
C ASP A 163 -0.31 -2.33 24.19
N ILE A 164 -0.09 -1.01 24.18
CA ILE A 164 0.38 -0.31 22.96
C ILE A 164 1.83 -0.73 22.70
N LEU A 165 2.67 -0.70 23.73
CA LEU A 165 4.06 -1.10 23.65
C LEU A 165 4.22 -2.59 23.30
N GLY A 166 3.36 -3.46 23.82
CA GLY A 166 3.30 -4.89 23.52
C GLY A 166 2.69 -5.19 22.15
N SER A 167 1.67 -4.45 21.70
CA SER A 167 1.13 -4.60 20.34
C SER A 167 2.17 -4.26 19.26
N VAL A 168 3.05 -3.30 19.56
CA VAL A 168 4.19 -2.96 18.72
C VAL A 168 5.33 -3.96 18.96
N ALA A 169 5.73 -4.27 20.19
CA ALA A 169 6.94 -5.03 20.48
C ALA A 169 6.81 -6.57 20.39
N ASP A 170 5.67 -7.18 20.76
CA ASP A 170 5.57 -8.64 20.98
C ASP A 170 5.56 -9.47 19.69
N ASN A 171 5.46 -8.83 18.52
CA ASN A 171 5.22 -9.53 17.27
C ASN A 171 6.15 -9.10 16.12
N LEU A 172 7.08 -8.16 16.31
CA LEU A 172 7.86 -7.58 15.20
C LEU A 172 9.11 -8.36 14.77
N VAL A 173 9.29 -9.58 15.28
CA VAL A 173 10.57 -10.30 15.21
C VAL A 173 11.10 -10.52 13.78
N ASN A 174 10.23 -10.46 12.75
CA ASN A 174 10.58 -11.00 11.43
C ASN A 174 10.23 -10.13 10.21
N PHE A 175 9.41 -9.07 10.32
CA PHE A 175 9.07 -8.18 9.19
C PHE A 175 9.24 -6.73 9.61
N LEU A 176 9.93 -5.93 8.80
CA LEU A 176 9.99 -4.47 8.97
C LEU A 176 9.10 -3.83 7.92
N ASP A 177 7.95 -3.32 8.35
CA ASP A 177 7.14 -2.45 7.50
C ASP A 177 7.86 -1.12 7.30
N SER A 178 7.61 -0.48 6.16
CA SER A 178 8.16 0.84 5.83
C SER A 178 7.79 1.90 6.87
N ALA A 179 6.66 1.72 7.57
CA ALA A 179 6.24 2.54 8.70
C ALA A 179 7.20 2.50 9.90
N PHE A 180 8.10 1.52 10.00
CA PHE A 180 9.10 1.45 11.09
C PHE A 180 10.52 1.76 10.62
N SER A 181 10.74 1.94 9.31
CA SER A 181 12.07 2.14 8.73
C SER A 181 12.29 3.51 8.07
N SER A 182 11.26 4.38 8.04
CA SER A 182 11.39 5.71 7.41
C SER A 182 12.20 6.71 8.24
N GLY A 183 12.43 6.43 9.52
CA GLY A 183 13.09 7.35 10.46
C GLY A 183 12.20 8.48 10.98
N LEU A 184 10.91 8.48 10.65
CA LEU A 184 9.92 9.40 11.20
C LEU A 184 9.23 8.80 12.44
N PRO A 185 8.65 9.61 13.35
CA PRO A 185 7.96 9.10 14.53
C PRO A 185 6.61 8.46 14.18
N LEU A 186 6.25 7.37 14.85
CA LEU A 186 4.87 6.86 14.84
C LEU A 186 4.00 7.77 15.71
N TYR A 187 2.79 8.03 15.27
CA TYR A 187 1.79 8.74 16.03
C TYR A 187 0.78 7.77 16.64
N VAL A 188 0.43 7.97 17.91
CA VAL A 188 -0.81 7.48 18.49
C VAL A 188 -1.78 8.64 18.45
N VAL A 189 -2.88 8.50 17.71
CA VAL A 189 -3.87 9.58 17.64
C VAL A 189 -4.86 9.42 18.79
N GLN A 190 -5.01 10.47 19.59
CA GLN A 190 -5.86 10.48 20.78
C GLN A 190 -6.73 11.73 20.80
N PRO A 191 -7.91 11.73 21.47
CA PRO A 191 -8.76 12.91 21.54
C PRO A 191 -8.07 14.13 22.17
N ARG A 192 -7.16 13.89 23.12
CA ARG A 192 -6.35 14.91 23.80
C ARG A 192 -4.96 14.36 24.12
N CYS A 193 -3.93 15.12 23.79
CA CYS A 193 -2.56 14.84 24.20
C CYS A 193 -2.21 15.69 25.43
N LEU A 194 -1.74 15.05 26.52
CA LEU A 194 -1.43 15.73 27.78
C LEU A 194 -0.09 16.50 27.76
N SER A 195 0.77 16.24 26.76
CA SER A 195 1.99 17.00 26.41
C SER A 195 2.56 16.42 25.10
N SER A 196 3.48 17.13 24.45
CA SER A 196 4.28 16.66 23.31
C SER A 196 5.27 15.57 23.75
N MET A 197 4.76 14.49 24.34
CA MET A 197 5.56 13.36 24.79
C MET A 197 5.91 12.52 23.56
N VAL A 198 7.16 12.65 23.14
CA VAL A 198 7.83 11.68 22.28
C VAL A 198 8.56 10.71 23.20
N PHE A 199 8.30 9.42 23.06
CA PHE A 199 9.07 8.39 23.76
C PHE A 199 9.66 7.39 22.77
N PRO A 200 10.88 6.90 23.04
CA PRO A 200 11.47 5.85 22.24
C PRO A 200 10.88 4.50 22.62
N VAL A 201 10.61 3.68 21.61
CA VAL A 201 10.25 2.27 21.71
C VAL A 201 11.33 1.45 21.04
N SER A 202 11.80 0.42 21.74
CA SER A 202 12.76 -0.54 21.18
C SER A 202 11.99 -1.72 20.61
N ILE A 203 12.14 -1.92 19.31
CA ILE A 203 11.49 -2.99 18.55
C ILE A 203 12.52 -4.09 18.29
N PRO A 204 12.27 -5.35 18.67
CA PRO A 204 13.17 -6.45 18.33
C PRO A 204 13.10 -6.74 16.82
N PHE A 205 14.24 -6.76 16.14
CA PHE A 205 14.35 -7.16 14.73
C PHE A 205 15.58 -8.03 14.50
N ALA A 206 15.36 -9.28 14.06
CA ALA A 206 16.40 -10.29 13.92
C ALA A 206 17.25 -10.40 15.22
N SER A 207 18.56 -10.11 15.14
CA SER A 207 19.50 -10.11 16.27
C SER A 207 19.77 -8.72 16.86
N SER A 208 18.98 -7.71 16.51
CA SER A 208 19.17 -6.30 16.89
C SER A 208 17.89 -5.65 17.45
N MET A 209 18.03 -4.46 18.05
CA MET A 209 16.89 -3.63 18.46
C MET A 209 16.83 -2.36 17.62
N LEU A 210 15.71 -2.15 16.94
CA LEU A 210 15.42 -0.94 16.20
C LEU A 210 14.78 0.09 17.15
N ARG A 211 15.32 1.30 17.16
CA ARG A 211 14.80 2.40 17.98
C ARG A 211 13.81 3.21 17.15
N GLN A 212 12.55 3.21 17.57
CA GLN A 212 11.46 3.93 16.92
C GLN A 212 10.90 4.97 17.88
N GLU A 213 10.68 6.19 17.41
CA GLU A 213 10.01 7.21 18.21
C GLU A 213 8.50 7.09 18.07
N VAL A 214 7.78 7.21 19.18
CA VAL A 214 6.31 7.27 19.23
C VAL A 214 5.90 8.59 19.86
N ALA A 215 4.98 9.29 19.23
CA ALA A 215 4.46 10.59 19.62
C ALA A 215 2.93 10.58 19.71
N CYS A 216 2.37 11.43 20.57
CA CYS A 216 0.91 11.66 20.56
C CYS A 216 0.55 12.70 19.49
N ALA A 217 -0.49 12.43 18.71
CA ALA A 217 -1.13 13.43 17.87
C ALA A 217 -2.59 13.61 18.27
N GLN A 218 -3.05 14.86 18.35
CA GLN A 218 -4.44 15.12 18.69
C GLN A 218 -5.35 14.74 17.51
N GLY A 219 -6.37 13.93 17.76
CA GLY A 219 -7.39 13.55 16.79
C GLY A 219 -8.57 14.49 16.80
N LEU A 220 -9.09 14.81 15.62
CA LEU A 220 -10.30 15.59 15.42
C LEU A 220 -11.20 14.85 14.44
N TYR A 221 -12.42 14.49 14.86
CA TYR A 221 -13.43 13.98 13.93
C TYR A 221 -14.42 15.11 13.60
N LEU A 222 -14.79 15.24 12.33
CA LEU A 222 -15.73 16.27 11.85
C LEU A 222 -16.85 15.62 11.03
N TRP A 223 -18.08 16.08 11.24
CA TRP A 223 -19.24 15.59 10.50
C TRP A 223 -19.43 16.35 9.18
N ARG A 224 -19.80 15.63 8.12
CA ARG A 224 -20.25 16.21 6.84
C ARG A 224 -21.61 15.63 6.47
N ASN A 225 -22.43 16.43 5.79
CA ASN A 225 -23.83 16.07 5.52
C ASN A 225 -23.96 14.97 4.47
N SER A 226 -22.98 14.84 3.57
CA SER A 226 -23.01 13.86 2.50
C SER A 226 -21.61 13.38 2.14
N SER A 227 -21.56 12.21 1.49
CA SER A 227 -20.33 11.67 0.90
C SER A 227 -19.81 12.61 -0.20
N SER A 228 -20.67 13.37 -0.88
CA SER A 228 -20.23 14.39 -1.85
C SER A 228 -19.43 15.51 -1.19
N ASP A 229 -19.86 15.98 -0.01
CA ASP A 229 -19.15 17.02 0.74
C ASP A 229 -17.78 16.53 1.20
N ILE A 230 -17.71 15.28 1.67
CA ILE A 230 -16.44 14.64 2.01
C ILE A 230 -15.52 14.60 0.77
N ASN A 231 -16.03 14.14 -0.37
CA ASN A 231 -15.21 13.97 -1.57
C ASN A 231 -14.67 15.32 -2.06
N ASP A 232 -15.51 16.36 -2.04
CA ASP A 232 -15.10 17.72 -2.38
C ASP A 232 -14.01 18.26 -1.44
N GLU A 233 -14.15 18.08 -0.13
CA GLU A 233 -13.16 18.53 0.84
C GLU A 233 -11.84 17.75 0.76
N LEU A 234 -11.89 16.41 0.62
CA LEU A 234 -10.70 15.59 0.39
C LEU A 234 -9.98 15.99 -0.89
N TYR A 235 -10.72 16.23 -1.98
CA TYR A 235 -10.17 16.66 -3.25
C TYR A 235 -9.48 18.03 -3.12
N LYS A 236 -10.14 18.99 -2.48
CA LYS A 236 -9.57 20.32 -2.21
C LYS A 236 -8.36 20.26 -1.29
N GLY A 237 -8.29 19.30 -0.37
CA GLY A 237 -7.12 19.07 0.48
C GLY A 237 -5.87 18.63 -0.29
N TYR A 238 -6.06 17.98 -1.44
CA TYR A 238 -4.96 17.56 -2.30
C TYR A 238 -4.36 18.73 -3.09
N ARG A 239 -3.02 18.77 -3.19
CA ARG A 239 -2.26 19.85 -3.84
C ARG A 239 -2.73 20.21 -5.26
N LYS A 240 -3.27 19.26 -6.03
CA LYS A 240 -3.75 19.53 -7.40
C LYS A 240 -5.26 19.80 -7.47
N GLY A 241 -5.99 19.64 -6.36
CA GLY A 241 -7.44 19.84 -6.29
C GLY A 241 -7.86 21.22 -5.79
N ASN A 242 -6.92 22.07 -5.38
CA ASN A 242 -7.18 23.48 -5.05
C ASN A 242 -6.40 24.44 -5.96
N PRO A 243 -6.94 25.65 -6.24
CA PRO A 243 -6.31 26.63 -7.12
C PRO A 243 -4.97 27.14 -6.58
N GLU A 244 -4.80 27.16 -5.26
CA GLU A 244 -3.61 27.69 -4.57
C GLU A 244 -2.43 26.70 -4.54
N ARG A 245 -2.64 25.46 -4.99
CA ARG A 245 -1.66 24.36 -4.94
C ARG A 245 -1.06 24.13 -3.56
N MET A 246 -1.87 24.33 -2.52
CA MET A 246 -1.51 24.09 -1.12
C MET A 246 -1.90 22.69 -0.69
N ILE A 247 -1.16 22.14 0.28
CA ILE A 247 -1.46 20.84 0.88
C ILE A 247 -2.28 21.09 2.16
N ASN A 248 -3.46 20.48 2.23
CA ASN A 248 -4.38 20.61 3.35
C ASN A 248 -5.07 19.28 3.60
N GLU A 249 -4.29 18.27 3.96
CA GLU A 249 -4.71 16.88 3.96
C GLU A 249 -5.49 16.47 5.22
N ILE A 250 -6.47 15.63 4.98
CA ILE A 250 -7.29 14.93 5.96
C ILE A 250 -6.85 13.46 5.92
N VAL A 251 -6.72 12.83 7.09
CA VAL A 251 -6.15 11.48 7.18
C VAL A 251 -7.01 10.43 6.47
N ALA A 252 -8.31 10.52 6.72
CA ALA A 252 -9.29 9.55 6.27
C ALA A 252 -10.70 10.14 6.42
N ALA A 253 -11.65 9.51 5.74
CA ALA A 253 -13.05 9.76 5.88
C ALA A 253 -13.84 8.45 5.97
N TYR A 254 -14.86 8.43 6.84
CA TYR A 254 -15.72 7.28 7.05
C TYR A 254 -17.16 7.62 6.67
N ASP A 255 -17.71 6.92 5.70
CA ASP A 255 -19.12 6.98 5.35
C ASP A 255 -19.84 5.75 5.90
N CYS A 256 -20.62 5.95 6.94
CA CYS A 256 -21.41 4.90 7.59
C CYS A 256 -22.63 4.45 6.78
N LEU A 257 -22.90 5.03 5.60
CA LEU A 257 -23.97 4.62 4.68
C LEU A 257 -25.29 4.32 5.43
N ASN A 258 -25.84 3.12 5.28
CA ASN A 258 -27.05 2.65 5.96
C ASN A 258 -26.77 1.85 7.25
N SER A 259 -25.61 2.05 7.88
CA SER A 259 -25.23 1.38 9.12
C SER A 259 -26.17 1.69 10.26
N ASN A 260 -26.44 0.69 11.08
CA ASN A 260 -27.22 0.74 12.29
C ASN A 260 -26.78 -0.38 13.24
N MET A 261 -27.52 -0.60 14.33
CA MET A 261 -27.16 -1.59 15.35
C MET A 261 -27.18 -3.05 14.84
N ASN A 262 -27.87 -3.33 13.73
CA ASN A 262 -28.03 -4.66 13.14
C ASN A 262 -27.28 -4.84 11.81
N ASN A 263 -26.90 -3.75 11.15
CA ASN A 263 -26.22 -3.78 9.86
C ASN A 263 -25.01 -2.84 9.89
N PHE A 264 -23.82 -3.36 9.57
CA PHE A 264 -22.61 -2.56 9.50
C PHE A 264 -22.11 -2.47 8.05
N ASN A 265 -22.18 -1.26 7.50
CA ASN A 265 -21.79 -0.93 6.13
C ASN A 265 -21.03 0.39 6.12
N VAL A 266 -19.71 0.34 5.95
CA VAL A 266 -18.85 1.52 6.01
C VAL A 266 -17.98 1.59 4.76
N SER A 267 -17.89 2.78 4.16
CA SER A 267 -16.90 3.13 3.14
C SER A 267 -15.80 3.98 3.76
N LEU A 268 -14.54 3.58 3.56
CA LEU A 268 -13.36 4.29 4.00
C LEU A 268 -12.69 4.94 2.79
N TRP A 269 -12.47 6.26 2.87
CA TRP A 269 -11.70 7.00 1.88
C TRP A 269 -10.45 7.58 2.52
N TYR A 270 -9.31 7.43 1.86
CA TYR A 270 -8.04 8.00 2.29
C TYR A 270 -7.23 8.43 1.08
N ASN A 271 -6.31 9.36 1.29
CA ASN A 271 -5.44 9.82 0.23
C ASN A 271 -4.15 9.00 0.20
N ALA A 272 -3.97 8.16 -0.82
CA ALA A 272 -2.75 7.40 -1.04
C ALA A 272 -1.77 8.18 -1.95
N THR A 273 -1.30 9.35 -1.48
CA THR A 273 -0.30 10.10 -2.27
C THR A 273 1.08 9.47 -2.07
N PHE A 274 1.49 8.61 -3.00
CA PHE A 274 2.86 8.08 -3.03
C PHE A 274 3.89 9.18 -3.29
N LYS A 275 5.02 9.10 -2.58
CA LYS A 275 6.23 9.87 -2.86
C LYS A 275 6.82 9.41 -4.19
N ASN A 276 6.32 9.92 -5.31
CA ASN A 276 6.90 9.80 -6.66
C ASN A 276 7.51 8.42 -6.96
N ASP A 277 6.88 7.35 -6.46
CA ASP A 277 7.39 6.00 -6.61
C ASP A 277 6.97 5.55 -8.01
N THR A 278 7.94 5.23 -8.84
CA THR A 278 7.73 4.79 -10.22
C THR A 278 7.14 3.39 -10.33
N GLY A 279 6.48 2.90 -9.27
CA GLY A 279 5.83 1.60 -9.19
C GLY A 279 4.33 1.74 -8.99
N PHE A 280 3.59 1.73 -10.11
CA PHE A 280 2.16 1.43 -10.24
C PHE A 280 1.15 2.10 -9.27
N CYS A 281 0.54 3.17 -9.78
CA CYS A 281 -0.75 3.81 -9.43
C CYS A 281 -0.91 4.58 -8.10
N PRO A 282 -0.99 5.92 -8.15
CA PRO A 282 -1.70 6.72 -7.15
C PRO A 282 -3.20 6.68 -7.46
N CYS A 283 -3.95 5.89 -6.70
CA CYS A 283 -5.40 5.92 -6.69
C CYS A 283 -5.87 6.56 -5.38
N ILE A 284 -6.96 7.34 -5.42
CA ILE A 284 -7.81 7.47 -4.23
C ILE A 284 -8.41 6.08 -4.07
N ASP A 285 -7.92 5.33 -3.10
CA ASP A 285 -8.41 3.99 -2.82
C ASP A 285 -9.60 4.09 -1.87
N SER A 286 -10.77 3.65 -2.35
CA SER A 286 -11.96 3.49 -1.54
C SER A 286 -12.14 2.01 -1.19
N HIS A 287 -12.13 1.68 0.10
CA HIS A 287 -12.46 0.34 0.55
C HIS A 287 -13.84 0.34 1.22
N SER A 288 -14.73 -0.54 0.76
CA SER A 288 -16.05 -0.74 1.36
C SER A 288 -16.05 -2.08 2.11
N ALA A 289 -16.39 -2.04 3.39
CA ALA A 289 -16.53 -3.22 4.23
C ALA A 289 -18.00 -3.42 4.60
N ILE A 290 -18.53 -4.63 4.33
CA ILE A 290 -19.89 -5.05 4.68
C ILE A 290 -19.75 -6.18 5.70
N GLY A 291 -20.36 -6.04 6.88
CA GLY A 291 -20.31 -7.05 7.94
C GLY A 291 -21.63 -7.17 8.70
N GLU A 292 -22.00 -8.39 9.08
CA GLU A 292 -23.14 -8.66 9.97
C GLU A 292 -22.77 -8.41 11.44
N SER A 293 -23.73 -7.91 12.23
CA SER A 293 -23.61 -7.35 13.59
C SER A 293 -23.03 -8.28 14.68
N GLY A 294 -22.55 -9.48 14.35
CA GLY A 294 -21.88 -10.41 15.25
C GLY A 294 -20.36 -10.24 15.35
N ILE A 295 -19.76 -9.37 14.52
CA ILE A 295 -18.31 -9.14 14.46
C ILE A 295 -18.01 -7.70 14.88
N LEU A 296 -18.37 -7.35 16.11
CA LEU A 296 -17.78 -6.22 16.81
C LEU A 296 -16.63 -6.70 17.71
N PRO A 297 -15.49 -7.15 17.13
CA PRO A 297 -14.24 -6.87 17.82
C PRO A 297 -13.16 -6.39 16.84
N LYS A 298 -12.40 -5.35 17.26
CA LYS A 298 -11.10 -4.91 16.70
C LYS A 298 -11.11 -3.79 15.64
N LEU A 299 -11.98 -2.80 15.77
CA LEU A 299 -11.60 -1.43 15.41
C LEU A 299 -10.90 -0.79 16.62
N LEU A 300 -9.65 -1.20 16.88
CA LEU A 300 -8.84 -0.79 18.04
C LEU A 300 -7.36 -0.79 17.62
N PRO A 301 -6.54 0.07 18.25
CA PRO A 301 -6.30 1.46 17.85
C PRO A 301 -5.50 1.57 16.54
N LEU A 302 -5.83 2.53 15.69
CA LEU A 302 -4.97 2.85 14.55
C LEU A 302 -3.69 3.47 15.08
N LEU A 303 -2.54 2.88 14.73
CA LEU A 303 -1.25 3.54 14.85
C LEU A 303 -0.99 4.29 13.56
N PHE A 304 -0.49 5.49 13.68
CA PHE A 304 -0.48 6.49 12.63
C PHE A 304 0.98 6.78 12.24
N PHE A 305 1.30 7.04 10.98
CA PHE A 305 2.69 7.32 10.59
C PHE A 305 2.81 8.48 9.60
N PRO A 306 3.70 9.46 9.82
CA PRO A 306 3.86 10.62 8.95
C PRO A 306 4.52 10.30 7.61
N ILE A 307 4.25 11.17 6.64
CA ILE A 307 5.00 11.31 5.40
C ILE A 307 5.83 12.59 5.49
N GLY A 308 7.09 12.57 5.04
CA GLY A 308 7.92 13.76 4.85
C GLY A 308 7.64 14.46 3.52
#